data_AF-A0ABD2P4K7-F1
#
_entry.id   AF-A0ABD2P4K7-F1
#
_cell.length_a   1.000
_cell.length_b   1.000
_cell.length_c   1.000
_cell.angle_alpha   90.00
_cell.angle_beta   90.00
_cell.angle_gamma   90.00
#
_symmetry.space_group_name_H-M   'P 1'
#
loop_
_entity.id
_entity.type
_entity.pdbx_description
1 polymer ?
#
loop_
_entity_poly.entity_id
_entity_poly.type
_entity_poly.pdbx_seq_one_letter_code
_entity_poly.pdbx_strand_id
1 'polypeptide(L)'
;MDSASKCGKLLNNKEEAHVESKNVIEIKMTNSKLFKKYGELCATHPWEVIVAVLTLTTIFLTVDYHQPSISSKAPKHCPGCYEEQVNAADVIVMTIIRCLAILYTYHQFRNLQKLGSKYILGFAGLFTVFSSFVFTSTVMNFLYIEFADLKDALFFFLLLIDLSKAAKLAQFALTASTQEEISEQIARGMSILGPSITLDTVVETLVIGVGTLSGVPRLERVSYFACFSVVVNYVIFMTFYPSFLSLILELTRVTNVYGEKRFIISRMLMEEKDKSNPAVQRVKLIMSIGLLLVHILSRWSFLEKTPKLITIKLRIVVKLLLFTHLL
;
A
#
# COMPACT_ATOMS: atom_id res chain seq x y z
N MET A 1 -5.58 54.56 -10.42
CA MET A 1 -4.47 53.81 -9.76
C MET A 1 -4.77 52.33 -9.51
N ASP A 2 -5.91 51.79 -9.96
CA ASP A 2 -6.31 50.40 -9.61
C ASP A 2 -5.91 49.31 -10.63
N SER A 3 -5.77 49.66 -11.92
CA SER A 3 -5.49 48.64 -12.95
C SER A 3 -4.05 48.11 -12.94
N ALA A 4 -3.08 48.95 -12.56
CA ALA A 4 -1.66 48.54 -12.49
C ALA A 4 -1.37 47.61 -11.29
N SER A 5 -2.02 47.85 -10.14
CA SER A 5 -1.90 47.03 -8.93
C SER A 5 -2.51 45.62 -9.12
N LYS A 6 -3.62 45.53 -9.87
CA LYS A 6 -4.28 44.27 -10.18
C LYS A 6 -3.49 43.41 -11.18
N CYS A 7 -2.81 44.05 -12.14
CA CYS A 7 -1.95 43.36 -13.11
C CYS A 7 -0.67 42.80 -12.44
N GLY A 8 -0.06 43.56 -11.52
CA GLY A 8 1.11 43.10 -10.75
C GLY A 8 0.84 41.86 -9.89
N LYS A 9 -0.33 41.79 -9.23
CA LYS A 9 -0.74 40.60 -8.45
C LYS A 9 -1.00 39.37 -9.31
N LEU A 10 -1.51 39.55 -10.52
CA LEU A 10 -1.76 38.44 -11.46
C LEU A 10 -0.48 37.88 -12.05
N LEU A 11 0.51 38.73 -12.34
CA LEU A 11 1.83 38.29 -12.80
C LEU A 11 2.59 37.55 -11.69
N ASN A 12 2.55 38.05 -10.46
CA ASN A 12 3.20 37.41 -9.32
C ASN A 12 2.60 36.03 -9.00
N ASN A 13 1.25 35.91 -8.99
CA ASN A 13 0.58 34.61 -8.81
C ASN A 13 0.86 33.62 -9.96
N LYS A 14 1.04 34.12 -11.19
CA LYS A 14 1.34 33.27 -12.35
C LYS A 14 2.79 32.79 -12.33
N GLU A 15 3.71 33.59 -11.80
CA GLU A 15 5.11 33.24 -11.61
C GLU A 15 5.30 32.26 -10.44
N GLU A 16 4.58 32.47 -9.32
CA GLU A 16 4.55 31.53 -8.18
C GLU A 16 3.94 30.17 -8.57
N ALA A 17 2.81 30.15 -9.29
CA ALA A 17 2.21 28.90 -9.77
C ALA A 17 3.09 28.17 -10.80
N HIS A 18 3.88 28.91 -11.58
CA HIS A 18 4.82 28.34 -12.56
C HIS A 18 6.07 27.76 -11.86
N VAL A 19 6.59 28.44 -10.82
CA VAL A 19 7.70 27.95 -9.99
C VAL A 19 7.29 26.73 -9.17
N GLU A 20 6.10 26.74 -8.56
CA GLU A 20 5.56 25.60 -7.81
C GLU A 20 5.29 24.40 -8.73
N SER A 21 4.77 24.63 -9.94
CA SER A 21 4.61 23.56 -10.93
C SER A 21 5.95 23.02 -11.45
N LYS A 22 7.00 23.86 -11.57
CA LYS A 22 8.36 23.42 -11.94
C LYS A 22 8.96 22.53 -10.86
N ASN A 23 8.88 22.94 -9.60
CA ASN A 23 9.41 22.19 -8.44
C ASN A 23 8.70 20.84 -8.27
N VAL A 24 7.39 20.79 -8.46
CA VAL A 24 6.60 19.53 -8.39
C VAL A 24 6.94 18.57 -9.54
N ILE A 25 7.20 19.09 -10.76
CA ILE A 25 7.63 18.28 -11.91
C ILE A 25 9.06 17.75 -11.71
N GLU A 26 9.95 18.57 -11.14
CA GLU A 26 11.35 18.21 -10.89
C GLU A 26 11.49 17.15 -9.78
N ILE A 27 10.70 17.24 -8.71
CA ILE A 27 10.59 16.20 -7.66
C ILE A 27 10.02 14.90 -8.25
N LYS A 28 8.97 14.99 -9.08
CA LYS A 28 8.36 13.82 -9.74
C LYS A 28 9.34 13.14 -10.72
N MET A 29 10.15 13.91 -11.43
CA MET A 29 11.13 13.40 -12.41
C MET A 29 12.38 12.81 -11.74
N THR A 30 12.81 13.34 -10.57
CA THR A 30 13.94 12.79 -9.79
C THR A 30 13.56 11.49 -9.10
N ASN A 31 12.37 11.41 -8.52
CA ASN A 31 11.88 10.19 -7.87
C ASN A 31 11.71 9.03 -8.87
N SER A 32 11.19 9.30 -10.07
CA SER A 32 11.03 8.27 -11.10
C SER A 32 12.38 7.63 -11.52
N LYS A 33 13.46 8.42 -11.60
CA LYS A 33 14.81 7.91 -11.88
C LYS A 33 15.36 7.02 -10.75
N LEU A 34 15.09 7.38 -9.50
CA LEU A 34 15.47 6.58 -8.34
C LEU A 34 14.73 5.24 -8.33
N PHE A 35 13.41 5.25 -8.54
CA PHE A 35 12.63 4.01 -8.65
C PHE A 35 13.04 3.15 -9.85
N LYS A 36 13.47 3.78 -10.96
CA LYS A 36 14.03 3.05 -12.10
C LYS A 36 15.30 2.30 -11.70
N LYS A 37 16.30 3.00 -11.13
CA LYS A 37 17.57 2.39 -10.70
C LYS A 37 17.36 1.32 -9.63
N TYR A 38 16.44 1.55 -8.71
CA TYR A 38 16.09 0.59 -7.67
C TYR A 38 15.47 -0.69 -8.27
N GLY A 39 14.49 -0.52 -9.17
CA GLY A 39 13.88 -1.65 -9.88
C GLY A 39 14.88 -2.41 -10.76
N GLU A 40 15.84 -1.70 -11.36
CA GLU A 40 16.93 -2.29 -12.12
C GLU A 40 17.82 -3.17 -11.24
N LEU A 41 18.27 -2.66 -10.08
CA LEU A 41 19.06 -3.43 -9.11
C LEU A 41 18.32 -4.71 -8.65
N CYS A 42 17.03 -4.58 -8.33
CA CYS A 42 16.20 -5.72 -7.97
C CYS A 42 16.11 -6.76 -9.10
N ALA A 43 16.01 -6.31 -10.35
CA ALA A 43 15.85 -7.20 -11.49
C ALA A 43 17.18 -7.81 -11.97
N THR A 44 18.32 -7.16 -11.78
CA THR A 44 19.65 -7.67 -12.20
C THR A 44 20.26 -8.64 -11.20
N HIS A 45 19.98 -8.48 -9.90
CA HIS A 45 20.46 -9.38 -8.84
C HIS A 45 19.29 -10.08 -8.13
N PRO A 46 18.41 -10.82 -8.85
CA PRO A 46 17.17 -11.29 -8.28
C PRO A 46 17.38 -12.33 -7.17
N TRP A 47 18.38 -13.20 -7.32
CA TRP A 47 18.72 -14.21 -6.31
C TRP A 47 19.19 -13.59 -4.99
N GLU A 48 20.07 -12.60 -5.05
CA GLU A 48 20.60 -11.92 -3.86
C GLU A 48 19.49 -11.23 -3.08
N VAL A 49 18.59 -10.52 -3.79
CA VAL A 49 17.46 -9.84 -3.17
C VAL A 49 16.45 -10.82 -2.57
N ILE A 50 16.13 -11.90 -3.28
CA ILE A 50 15.20 -12.93 -2.77
C ILE A 50 15.77 -13.58 -1.51
N VAL A 51 17.03 -13.99 -1.53
CA VAL A 51 17.69 -14.60 -0.38
C VAL A 51 17.78 -13.60 0.78
N ALA A 52 18.08 -12.33 0.51
CA ALA A 52 18.10 -11.29 1.55
C ALA A 52 16.71 -11.10 2.20
N VAL A 53 15.63 -11.05 1.41
CA VAL A 53 14.27 -10.92 1.94
C VAL A 53 13.84 -12.15 2.74
N LEU A 54 14.16 -13.35 2.25
CA LEU A 54 13.86 -14.61 2.94
C LEU A 54 14.64 -14.72 4.25
N THR A 55 15.95 -14.45 4.22
CA THR A 55 16.79 -14.49 5.42
C THR A 55 16.34 -13.46 6.45
N LEU A 56 16.04 -12.22 6.03
CA LEU A 56 15.46 -11.20 6.89
C LEU A 56 14.13 -11.67 7.50
N THR A 57 13.25 -12.26 6.71
CA THR A 57 11.97 -12.83 7.19
C THR A 57 12.21 -13.96 8.19
N THR A 58 13.17 -14.85 7.94
CA THR A 58 13.51 -15.97 8.84
C THR A 58 14.18 -15.49 10.12
N ILE A 59 15.05 -14.48 10.05
CA ILE A 59 15.62 -13.81 11.22
C ILE A 59 14.49 -13.20 12.04
N PHE A 60 13.57 -12.49 11.39
CA PHE A 60 12.36 -11.97 12.06
C PHE A 60 11.45 -13.08 12.59
N LEU A 61 11.53 -14.33 12.13
CA LEU A 61 10.80 -15.45 12.73
C LEU A 61 11.55 -16.10 13.89
N THR A 62 12.87 -16.04 13.89
CA THR A 62 13.75 -16.82 14.79
C THR A 62 14.24 -16.01 15.98
N VAL A 63 14.22 -14.67 15.90
CA VAL A 63 14.56 -13.83 17.06
C VAL A 63 13.46 -13.97 18.11
N ASP A 64 13.66 -14.94 19.00
CA ASP A 64 13.00 -15.02 20.30
C ASP A 64 13.47 -13.82 21.13
N TYR A 65 12.68 -12.77 21.17
CA TYR A 65 12.89 -11.73 22.18
C TYR A 65 12.45 -12.28 23.53
N HIS A 66 13.44 -12.63 24.34
CA HIS A 66 13.24 -13.04 25.72
C HIS A 66 12.54 -11.92 26.50
N GLN A 67 11.39 -12.25 27.06
CA GLN A 67 10.52 -11.33 27.78
C GLN A 67 11.20 -10.77 29.04
N PRO A 68 11.41 -9.44 29.19
CA PRO A 68 11.37 -8.85 30.51
C PRO A 68 9.91 -8.90 30.95
N SER A 69 9.64 -9.64 32.02
CA SER A 69 8.35 -9.74 32.68
C SER A 69 7.88 -8.37 33.18
N ILE A 70 7.28 -7.57 32.29
CA ILE A 70 6.41 -6.49 32.73
C ILE A 70 5.15 -7.17 33.24
N SER A 71 5.14 -7.42 34.54
CA SER A 71 3.94 -7.64 35.32
C SER A 71 2.94 -6.55 34.95
N SER A 72 2.00 -6.90 34.08
CA SER A 72 0.81 -6.12 33.83
C SER A 72 0.03 -6.13 35.13
N LYS A 73 0.23 -5.09 35.95
CA LYS A 73 -0.77 -4.74 36.96
C LYS A 73 -2.06 -4.48 36.19
N ALA A 74 -2.94 -5.48 36.22
CA ALA A 74 -4.29 -5.38 35.72
C ALA A 74 -4.94 -4.10 36.27
N PRO A 75 -5.55 -3.25 35.43
CA PRO A 75 -6.46 -2.26 35.97
C PRO A 75 -7.60 -3.04 36.63
N LYS A 76 -7.90 -2.70 37.89
CA LYS A 76 -8.98 -3.31 38.68
C LYS A 76 -10.27 -3.26 37.86
N HIS A 77 -10.69 -4.41 37.36
CA HIS A 77 -11.94 -4.59 36.63
C HIS A 77 -13.11 -4.47 37.60
N CYS A 78 -14.01 -3.52 37.37
CA CYS A 78 -15.31 -3.45 38.05
C CYS A 78 -16.27 -4.39 37.30
N PRO A 79 -16.77 -5.46 37.92
CA PRO A 79 -17.67 -6.38 37.26
C PRO A 79 -19.05 -5.71 37.12
N GLY A 80 -19.48 -5.44 35.88
CA GLY A 80 -20.85 -5.01 35.59
C GLY A 80 -21.03 -3.76 34.73
N CYS A 81 -19.97 -3.15 34.20
CA CYS A 81 -20.11 -2.04 33.26
C CYS A 81 -19.66 -2.46 31.85
N TYR A 82 -20.61 -2.63 30.92
CA TYR A 82 -20.46 -2.71 29.45
C TYR A 82 -20.14 -4.04 28.73
N GLU A 83 -20.07 -5.20 29.38
CA GLU A 83 -19.55 -6.41 28.71
C GLU A 83 -20.51 -7.15 27.75
N GLU A 84 -21.84 -7.01 27.87
CA GLU A 84 -22.74 -7.95 27.17
C GLU A 84 -23.28 -7.47 25.80
N GLN A 85 -23.40 -6.15 25.56
CA GLN A 85 -23.90 -5.61 24.28
C GLN A 85 -22.80 -5.35 23.23
N VAL A 86 -21.54 -5.20 23.65
CA VAL A 86 -20.42 -4.89 22.73
C VAL A 86 -19.94 -6.14 21.97
N ASN A 87 -20.27 -7.35 22.45
CA ASN A 87 -19.77 -8.59 21.86
C ASN A 87 -20.51 -9.01 20.58
N ALA A 88 -21.85 -8.89 20.54
CA ALA A 88 -22.62 -9.30 19.36
C ALA A 88 -22.35 -8.39 18.15
N ALA A 89 -22.29 -7.07 18.36
CA ALA A 89 -22.02 -6.10 17.31
C ALA A 89 -20.63 -6.30 16.68
N ASP A 90 -19.62 -6.60 17.50
CA ASP A 90 -18.28 -6.83 16.99
C ASP A 90 -18.16 -8.14 16.20
N VAL A 91 -18.78 -9.23 16.66
CA VAL A 91 -18.81 -10.49 15.92
C VAL A 91 -19.45 -10.27 14.54
N ILE A 92 -20.52 -9.47 14.47
CA ILE A 92 -21.17 -9.10 13.20
C ILE A 92 -20.22 -8.29 12.32
N VAL A 93 -19.57 -7.25 12.86
CA VAL A 93 -18.62 -6.41 12.10
C VAL A 93 -17.45 -7.22 11.56
N MET A 94 -16.83 -8.07 12.39
CA MET A 94 -15.74 -8.95 11.96
C MET A 94 -16.19 -9.92 10.88
N THR A 95 -17.40 -10.48 11.00
CA THR A 95 -17.96 -11.35 9.96
C THR A 95 -18.16 -10.61 8.64
N ILE A 96 -18.69 -9.39 8.67
CA ILE A 96 -18.85 -8.54 7.48
C ILE A 96 -17.49 -8.29 6.81
N ILE A 97 -16.47 -7.92 7.60
CA ILE A 97 -15.12 -7.68 7.08
C ILE A 97 -14.55 -8.93 6.40
N ARG A 98 -14.71 -10.11 7.01
CA ARG A 98 -14.27 -11.38 6.41
C ARG A 98 -14.99 -11.66 5.09
N CYS A 99 -16.30 -11.46 5.04
CA CYS A 99 -17.08 -11.63 3.81
C CYS A 99 -16.62 -10.65 2.72
N LEU A 100 -16.39 -9.38 3.07
CA LEU A 100 -15.88 -8.37 2.16
C LEU A 100 -14.48 -8.73 1.64
N ALA A 101 -13.58 -9.20 2.50
CA ALA A 101 -12.24 -9.62 2.10
C ALA A 101 -12.27 -10.77 1.07
N ILE A 102 -13.12 -11.78 1.29
CA ILE A 102 -13.30 -12.90 0.34
C ILE A 102 -13.87 -12.40 -0.98
N LEU A 103 -14.93 -11.59 -0.94
CA LEU A 103 -15.57 -11.04 -2.14
C LEU A 103 -14.60 -10.13 -2.92
N TYR A 104 -13.85 -9.28 -2.23
CA TYR A 104 -12.88 -8.37 -2.81
C TYR A 104 -11.74 -9.14 -3.48
N THR A 105 -11.18 -10.13 -2.79
CA THR A 105 -10.14 -11.02 -3.32
C THR A 105 -10.66 -11.74 -4.57
N TYR A 106 -11.84 -12.34 -4.50
CA TYR A 106 -12.49 -12.99 -5.64
C TYR A 106 -12.69 -12.03 -6.82
N HIS A 107 -13.15 -10.81 -6.56
CA HIS A 107 -13.33 -9.79 -7.59
C HIS A 107 -11.99 -9.38 -8.22
N GLN A 108 -10.93 -9.17 -7.42
CA GLN A 108 -9.59 -8.90 -7.94
C GLN A 108 -9.10 -10.04 -8.83
N PHE A 109 -9.17 -11.29 -8.37
CA PHE A 109 -8.77 -12.45 -9.18
C PHE A 109 -9.58 -12.57 -10.47
N ARG A 110 -10.89 -12.32 -10.44
CA ARG A 110 -11.72 -12.28 -11.65
C ARG A 110 -11.35 -11.15 -12.59
N ASN A 111 -11.04 -9.97 -12.06
CA ASN A 111 -10.58 -8.85 -12.87
C ASN A 111 -9.27 -9.23 -13.58
N LEU A 112 -8.34 -9.87 -12.87
CA LEU A 112 -7.10 -10.37 -13.44
C LEU A 112 -7.31 -11.49 -14.47
N GLN A 113 -8.30 -12.37 -14.27
CA GLN A 113 -8.67 -13.38 -15.26
C GLN A 113 -9.18 -12.75 -16.56
N LYS A 114 -9.92 -11.63 -16.48
CA LYS A 114 -10.38 -10.89 -17.68
C LYS A 114 -9.22 -10.28 -18.47
N LEU A 115 -8.10 -9.94 -17.82
CA LEU A 115 -6.87 -9.49 -18.49
C LEU A 115 -6.18 -10.59 -19.32
N GLY A 116 -6.72 -11.82 -19.33
CA GLY A 116 -6.51 -12.78 -20.41
C GLY A 116 -5.24 -13.63 -20.36
N SER A 117 -4.40 -13.50 -19.33
CA SER A 117 -3.16 -14.29 -19.21
C SER A 117 -3.14 -15.15 -17.96
N LYS A 118 -3.07 -16.47 -18.13
CA LYS A 118 -2.85 -17.46 -17.04
C LYS A 118 -1.61 -17.11 -16.21
N TYR A 119 -0.61 -16.47 -16.82
CA TYR A 119 0.64 -16.07 -16.16
C TYR A 119 0.46 -14.89 -15.20
N ILE A 120 -0.28 -13.85 -15.60
CA ILE A 120 -0.55 -12.69 -14.72
C ILE A 120 -1.31 -13.17 -13.47
N LEU A 121 -2.29 -14.07 -13.66
CA LEU A 121 -3.02 -14.69 -12.57
C LEU A 121 -2.10 -15.49 -11.64
N GLY A 122 -1.17 -16.28 -12.21
CA GLY A 122 -0.17 -17.04 -11.45
C GLY A 122 0.75 -16.14 -10.64
N PHE A 123 1.29 -15.07 -11.25
CA PHE A 123 2.14 -14.11 -10.54
C PHE A 123 1.41 -13.38 -9.42
N ALA A 124 0.16 -12.98 -9.63
CA ALA A 124 -0.65 -12.34 -8.60
C ALA A 124 -0.97 -13.30 -7.44
N GLY A 125 -1.32 -14.55 -7.74
CA GLY A 125 -1.57 -15.58 -6.73
C GLY A 125 -0.32 -15.86 -5.88
N LEU A 126 0.83 -16.03 -6.51
CA LEU A 126 2.08 -16.30 -5.81
C LEU A 126 2.55 -15.11 -4.97
N PHE A 127 2.41 -13.89 -5.51
CA PHE A 127 2.63 -12.66 -4.74
C PHE A 127 1.73 -12.59 -3.50
N THR A 128 0.44 -12.94 -3.63
CA THR A 128 -0.51 -12.95 -2.51
C THR A 128 -0.09 -13.91 -1.41
N VAL A 129 0.27 -15.15 -1.79
CA VAL A 129 0.66 -16.20 -0.84
C VAL A 129 1.94 -15.81 -0.10
N PHE A 130 2.98 -15.39 -0.84
CA PHE A 130 4.25 -14.99 -0.24
C PHE A 130 4.07 -13.78 0.68
N SER A 131 3.31 -12.78 0.24
CA SER A 131 3.09 -11.58 1.04
C SER A 131 2.29 -11.86 2.31
N SER A 132 1.30 -12.76 2.24
CA SER A 132 0.54 -13.20 3.41
C SER A 132 1.42 -13.93 4.43
N PHE A 133 2.38 -14.72 3.96
CA PHE A 133 3.35 -15.42 4.81
C PHE A 133 4.25 -14.44 5.57
N VAL A 134 4.87 -13.49 4.86
CA VAL A 134 5.74 -12.46 5.48
C VAL A 134 4.95 -11.57 6.45
N PHE A 135 3.72 -11.19 6.09
CA PHE A 135 2.84 -10.43 6.97
C PHE A 135 2.52 -11.20 8.25
N THR A 136 2.10 -12.46 8.14
CA THR A 136 1.81 -13.35 9.27
C THR A 136 3.01 -13.51 10.19
N SER A 137 4.17 -13.79 9.60
CA SER A 137 5.45 -13.88 10.30
C SER A 137 5.72 -12.63 11.14
N THR A 138 5.59 -11.45 10.52
CA THR A 138 5.97 -10.22 11.21
C THR A 138 4.95 -9.81 12.27
N VAL A 139 3.66 -10.08 12.07
CA VAL A 139 2.62 -9.86 13.10
C VAL A 139 2.85 -10.75 14.31
N MET A 140 3.18 -12.03 14.10
CA MET A 140 3.43 -12.97 15.21
C MET A 140 4.64 -12.54 16.04
N ASN A 141 5.75 -12.16 15.42
CA ASN A 141 6.96 -11.82 16.17
C ASN A 141 6.99 -10.38 16.72
N PHE A 142 6.49 -9.40 15.96
CA PHE A 142 6.60 -7.99 16.37
C PHE A 142 5.53 -7.58 17.40
N LEU A 143 4.33 -8.17 17.32
CA LEU A 143 3.20 -7.80 18.18
C LEU A 143 2.91 -8.82 19.29
N TYR A 144 3.56 -9.99 19.29
CA TYR A 144 3.33 -11.11 20.23
C TYR A 144 1.87 -11.51 20.33
N ILE A 145 1.19 -11.48 19.19
CA ILE A 145 -0.26 -11.69 19.13
C ILE A 145 -0.55 -13.17 19.01
N GLU A 146 -1.52 -13.64 19.80
CA GLU A 146 -2.00 -15.01 19.77
C GLU A 146 -2.54 -15.39 18.39
N PHE A 147 -2.43 -16.68 18.03
CA PHE A 147 -2.95 -17.24 16.77
C PHE A 147 -4.44 -16.92 16.52
N ALA A 148 -5.22 -16.67 17.58
CA ALA A 148 -6.65 -16.35 17.50
C ALA A 148 -6.94 -15.00 16.81
N ASP A 149 -6.06 -14.01 16.97
CA ASP A 149 -6.17 -12.67 16.37
C ASP A 149 -5.46 -12.60 15.00
N LEU A 150 -4.54 -13.54 14.73
CA LEU A 150 -3.82 -13.60 13.46
C LEU A 150 -4.73 -13.82 12.26
N LYS A 151 -5.74 -14.70 12.39
CA LYS A 151 -6.73 -14.92 11.33
C LYS A 151 -7.46 -13.63 10.98
N ASP A 152 -7.72 -12.76 11.95
CA ASP A 152 -8.42 -11.51 11.73
C ASP A 152 -7.51 -10.51 11.02
N ALA A 153 -6.25 -10.41 11.45
CA ALA A 153 -5.22 -9.62 10.77
C ALA A 153 -5.04 -10.03 9.29
N LEU A 154 -5.09 -11.33 8.99
CA LEU A 154 -4.97 -11.86 7.63
C LEU A 154 -6.09 -11.39 6.70
N PHE A 155 -7.34 -11.29 7.18
CA PHE A 155 -8.43 -10.77 6.35
C PHE A 155 -8.26 -9.28 6.05
N PHE A 156 -7.72 -8.49 6.98
CA PHE A 156 -7.36 -7.10 6.69
C PHE A 156 -6.24 -7.01 5.66
N PHE A 157 -5.25 -7.92 5.74
CA PHE A 157 -4.21 -8.00 4.75
C PHE A 157 -4.74 -8.29 3.34
N LEU A 158 -5.62 -9.28 3.21
CA LEU A 158 -6.27 -9.61 1.93
C LEU A 158 -7.18 -8.50 1.40
N LEU A 159 -7.75 -7.68 2.28
CA LEU A 159 -8.56 -6.53 1.85
C LEU A 159 -7.69 -5.40 1.29
N LEU A 160 -6.49 -5.20 1.85
CA LEU A 160 -5.59 -4.08 1.51
C LEU A 160 -4.54 -4.43 0.45
N ILE A 161 -4.39 -5.69 0.08
CA ILE A 161 -3.45 -6.09 -0.97
C ILE A 161 -3.88 -5.55 -2.34
N ASP A 162 -2.93 -4.98 -3.08
CA ASP A 162 -3.16 -4.41 -4.41
C ASP A 162 -2.61 -5.32 -5.51
N LEU A 163 -3.45 -6.25 -5.98
CA LEU A 163 -3.08 -7.15 -7.08
C LEU A 163 -3.12 -6.48 -8.45
N SER A 164 -3.82 -5.35 -8.59
CA SER A 164 -3.93 -4.65 -9.87
C SER A 164 -2.59 -4.01 -10.24
N LYS A 165 -1.90 -3.41 -9.26
CA LYS A 165 -0.56 -2.83 -9.47
C LYS A 165 0.50 -3.91 -9.69
N ALA A 166 0.39 -5.06 -9.00
CA ALA A 166 1.25 -6.23 -9.25
C ALA A 166 1.08 -6.73 -10.68
N ALA A 167 -0.16 -6.91 -11.12
CA ALA A 167 -0.46 -7.29 -12.49
C ALA A 167 0.09 -6.30 -13.53
N LYS A 168 -0.03 -4.98 -13.31
CA LYS A 168 0.55 -3.97 -14.21
C LYS A 168 2.08 -4.10 -14.32
N LEU A 169 2.79 -4.34 -13.22
CA LEU A 169 4.23 -4.56 -13.28
C LEU A 169 4.59 -5.88 -14.00
N ALA A 170 3.83 -6.95 -13.76
CA ALA A 170 3.95 -8.20 -14.50
C ALA A 170 3.76 -8.01 -16.01
N GLN A 171 2.81 -7.16 -16.41
CA GLN A 171 2.60 -6.83 -17.83
C GLN A 171 3.81 -6.15 -18.44
N PHE A 172 4.42 -5.17 -17.76
CA PHE A 172 5.68 -4.56 -18.25
C PHE A 172 6.73 -5.63 -18.50
N ALA A 173 6.99 -6.51 -17.53
CA ALA A 173 8.01 -7.55 -17.68
C ALA A 173 7.69 -8.57 -18.78
N LEU A 174 6.41 -8.91 -18.99
CA LEU A 174 5.97 -9.83 -20.04
C LEU A 174 6.14 -9.27 -21.46
N THR A 175 6.24 -7.95 -21.64
CA THR A 175 6.51 -7.33 -22.95
C THR A 175 7.95 -7.49 -23.43
N ALA A 176 8.89 -7.84 -22.53
CA ALA A 176 10.29 -8.01 -22.89
C ALA A 176 10.50 -9.17 -23.88
N SER A 177 11.32 -8.95 -24.90
CA SER A 177 11.63 -9.89 -25.99
C SER A 177 12.95 -10.64 -25.79
N THR A 178 13.94 -10.01 -25.14
CA THR A 178 15.24 -10.61 -24.77
C THR A 178 15.40 -10.71 -23.26
N GLN A 179 16.42 -11.43 -22.77
CA GLN A 179 16.72 -11.57 -21.34
C GLN A 179 17.16 -10.24 -20.73
N GLU A 180 18.04 -9.52 -21.42
CA GLU A 180 18.50 -8.18 -21.03
C GLU A 180 17.33 -7.18 -20.97
N GLU A 181 16.33 -7.33 -21.84
CA GLU A 181 15.16 -6.45 -21.84
C GLU A 181 14.21 -6.70 -20.64
N ILE A 182 14.26 -7.87 -19.98
CA ILE A 182 13.38 -8.16 -18.82
C ILE A 182 13.65 -7.15 -17.69
N SER A 183 14.92 -6.97 -17.33
CA SER A 183 15.31 -6.05 -16.27
C SER A 183 15.01 -4.59 -16.66
N GLU A 184 15.20 -4.23 -17.93
CA GLU A 184 14.87 -2.89 -18.42
C GLU A 184 13.35 -2.60 -18.34
N GLN A 185 12.50 -3.55 -18.76
CA GLN A 185 11.04 -3.36 -18.70
C GLN A 185 10.53 -3.34 -17.25
N ILE A 186 11.10 -4.15 -16.36
CA ILE A 186 10.79 -4.11 -14.92
C ILE A 186 11.21 -2.74 -14.34
N ALA A 187 12.43 -2.28 -14.60
CA ALA A 187 12.92 -0.98 -14.16
C ALA A 187 12.02 0.17 -14.68
N ARG A 188 11.61 0.09 -15.95
CA ARG A 188 10.65 1.03 -16.54
C ARG A 188 9.30 0.98 -15.84
N GLY A 189 8.76 -0.21 -15.59
CA GLY A 189 7.52 -0.37 -14.83
C GLY A 189 7.61 0.25 -13.43
N MET A 190 8.71 0.01 -12.72
CA MET A 190 8.98 0.60 -11.40
C MET A 190 9.11 2.13 -11.43
N SER A 191 9.71 2.70 -12.49
CA SER A 191 9.81 4.15 -12.66
C SER A 191 8.45 4.85 -12.79
N ILE A 192 7.45 4.14 -13.32
CA ILE A 192 6.08 4.64 -13.56
C ILE A 192 5.19 4.36 -12.34
N LEU A 193 5.21 3.12 -11.85
CA LEU A 193 4.32 2.65 -10.79
C LEU A 193 4.82 3.04 -9.39
N GLY A 194 6.13 3.03 -9.15
CA GLY A 194 6.73 3.24 -7.83
C GLY A 194 6.32 4.56 -7.14
N PRO A 195 6.40 5.72 -7.82
CA PRO A 195 5.95 6.98 -7.22
C PRO A 195 4.46 6.99 -6.85
N SER A 196 3.61 6.37 -7.68
CA SER A 196 2.16 6.31 -7.40
C SER A 196 1.88 5.36 -6.23
N ILE A 197 2.55 4.21 -6.20
CA ILE A 197 2.41 3.22 -5.12
C ILE A 197 2.81 3.80 -3.78
N THR A 198 3.98 4.45 -3.72
CA THR A 198 4.46 5.07 -2.49
C THR A 198 3.49 6.12 -1.97
N LEU A 199 2.93 6.94 -2.87
CA LEU A 199 1.94 7.95 -2.49
C LEU A 199 0.65 7.32 -1.98
N ASP A 200 0.14 6.29 -2.66
CA ASP A 200 -1.05 5.55 -2.24
C ASP A 200 -0.84 4.90 -0.87
N THR A 201 0.30 4.25 -0.65
CA THR A 201 0.68 3.67 0.66
C THR A 201 0.71 4.73 1.75
N VAL A 202 1.34 5.89 1.51
CA VAL A 202 1.36 6.98 2.51
C VAL A 202 -0.04 7.49 2.81
N VAL A 203 -0.89 7.67 1.78
CA VAL A 203 -2.30 8.05 1.95
C VAL A 203 -3.04 7.01 2.79
N GLU A 204 -2.97 5.74 2.40
CA GLU A 204 -3.67 4.65 3.07
C GLU A 204 -3.22 4.50 4.52
N THR A 205 -1.90 4.52 4.77
CA THR A 205 -1.33 4.50 6.12
C THR A 205 -1.80 5.68 6.96
N LEU A 206 -1.88 6.90 6.41
CA LEU A 206 -2.40 8.05 7.14
C LEU A 206 -3.91 7.91 7.41
N VAL A 207 -4.71 7.51 6.43
CA VAL A 207 -6.16 7.34 6.61
C VAL A 207 -6.46 6.28 7.66
N ILE A 208 -5.84 5.10 7.54
CA ILE A 208 -5.98 4.00 8.51
C ILE A 208 -5.42 4.41 9.88
N GLY A 209 -4.31 5.15 9.88
CA GLY A 209 -3.67 5.67 11.07
C GLY A 209 -4.60 6.57 11.90
N VAL A 210 -5.59 7.26 11.32
CA VAL A 210 -6.56 8.04 12.11
C VAL A 210 -7.36 7.13 13.05
N GLY A 211 -7.61 5.90 12.62
CA GLY A 211 -8.32 4.90 13.44
C GLY A 211 -7.55 4.48 14.69
N THR A 212 -6.22 4.57 14.71
CA THR A 212 -5.41 4.29 15.92
C THR A 212 -5.55 5.37 17.00
N LEU A 213 -6.13 6.53 16.66
CA LEU A 213 -6.40 7.63 17.60
C LEU A 213 -7.88 7.69 18.02
N SER A 214 -8.68 6.67 17.72
CA SER A 214 -10.13 6.70 17.92
C SER A 214 -10.56 6.59 19.39
N GLY A 215 -9.71 6.14 20.31
CA GLY A 215 -10.06 5.89 21.71
C GLY A 215 -10.91 4.64 21.94
N VAL A 216 -11.15 3.83 20.90
CA VAL A 216 -11.93 2.59 20.96
C VAL A 216 -10.96 1.42 20.81
N PRO A 217 -10.67 0.63 21.88
CA PRO A 217 -9.59 -0.36 21.88
C PRO A 217 -9.65 -1.37 20.72
N ARG A 218 -10.87 -1.72 20.29
CA ARG A 218 -11.09 -2.66 19.19
C ARG A 218 -10.72 -2.06 17.84
N LEU A 219 -11.18 -0.85 17.58
CA LEU A 219 -10.88 -0.12 16.34
C LEU A 219 -9.39 0.20 16.26
N GLU A 220 -8.78 0.58 17.38
CA GLU A 220 -7.34 0.83 17.45
C GLU A 220 -6.53 -0.41 17.07
N ARG A 221 -6.84 -1.58 17.64
CA ARG A 221 -6.18 -2.85 17.30
C ARG A 221 -6.29 -3.20 15.81
N VAL A 222 -7.50 -3.08 15.25
CA VAL A 222 -7.75 -3.33 13.83
C VAL A 222 -6.98 -2.34 12.94
N SER A 223 -6.96 -1.07 13.30
CA SER A 223 -6.19 -0.04 12.59
C SER A 223 -4.68 -0.27 12.65
N TYR A 224 -4.16 -0.82 13.76
CA TYR A 224 -2.75 -1.23 13.84
C TYR A 224 -2.43 -2.35 12.85
N PHE A 225 -3.24 -3.41 12.78
CA PHE A 225 -3.04 -4.48 11.81
C PHE A 225 -3.12 -4.00 10.37
N ALA A 226 -4.13 -3.18 10.07
CA ALA A 226 -4.31 -2.60 8.75
C ALA A 226 -3.11 -1.72 8.34
N CYS A 227 -2.62 -0.87 9.24
CA CYS A 227 -1.43 -0.05 9.00
C CYS A 227 -0.19 -0.91 8.70
N PHE A 228 0.01 -1.97 9.49
CA PHE A 228 1.12 -2.88 9.32
C PHE A 228 1.03 -3.65 7.99
N SER A 229 -0.18 -4.07 7.60
CA SER A 229 -0.45 -4.73 6.32
C SER A 229 -0.06 -3.86 5.13
N VAL A 230 -0.45 -2.58 5.12
CA VAL A 230 -0.12 -1.64 4.03
C VAL A 230 1.40 -1.49 3.89
N VAL A 231 2.12 -1.36 5.01
CA VAL A 231 3.58 -1.23 5.01
C VAL A 231 4.26 -2.50 4.50
N VAL A 232 3.87 -3.67 5.00
CA VAL A 232 4.46 -4.94 4.55
C VAL A 232 4.19 -5.18 3.07
N ASN A 233 2.95 -4.95 2.61
CA ASN A 233 2.59 -5.08 1.20
C ASN A 233 3.46 -4.16 0.32
N TYR A 234 3.68 -2.91 0.75
CA TYR A 234 4.56 -1.97 0.06
C TYR A 234 6.00 -2.46 -0.03
N VAL A 235 6.57 -2.94 1.08
CA VAL A 235 7.96 -3.44 1.11
C VAL A 235 8.12 -4.63 0.17
N ILE A 236 7.21 -5.61 0.23
CA ILE A 236 7.28 -6.81 -0.61
C ILE A 236 7.08 -6.47 -2.09
N PHE A 237 6.14 -5.57 -2.39
CA PHE A 237 5.94 -5.09 -3.76
C PHE A 237 7.17 -4.38 -4.31
N MET A 238 7.79 -3.50 -3.52
CA MET A 238 8.92 -2.70 -4.00
C MET A 238 10.20 -3.52 -4.15
N THR A 239 10.41 -4.53 -3.31
CA THR A 239 11.70 -5.22 -3.18
C THR A 239 11.68 -6.63 -3.78
N PHE A 240 10.81 -7.48 -3.26
CA PHE A 240 10.75 -8.90 -3.61
C PHE A 240 10.09 -9.11 -4.97
N TYR A 241 8.96 -8.46 -5.23
CA TYR A 241 8.16 -8.72 -6.41
C TYR A 241 8.88 -8.47 -7.75
N PRO A 242 9.65 -7.37 -7.94
CA PRO A 242 10.40 -7.12 -9.18
C PRO A 242 11.52 -8.14 -9.39
N SER A 243 12.21 -8.52 -8.31
CA SER A 243 13.27 -9.53 -8.29
C SER A 243 12.73 -10.91 -8.65
N PHE A 244 11.62 -11.29 -8.02
CA PHE A 244 10.91 -12.55 -8.25
C PHE A 244 10.41 -12.66 -9.69
N LEU A 245 9.82 -11.59 -10.21
CA LEU A 245 9.31 -11.52 -11.58
C LEU A 245 10.44 -11.69 -12.60
N SER A 246 11.59 -11.02 -12.39
CA SER A 246 12.78 -11.18 -13.23
C SER A 246 13.23 -12.64 -13.26
N LEU A 247 13.41 -13.26 -12.09
CA LEU A 247 13.88 -14.63 -11.95
C LEU A 247 12.97 -15.66 -12.65
N ILE A 248 11.66 -15.58 -12.42
CA ILE A 248 10.73 -16.54 -13.02
C ILE A 248 10.70 -16.39 -14.54
N LEU A 249 10.75 -15.16 -15.07
CA LEU A 249 10.74 -14.94 -16.51
C LEU A 249 12.04 -15.42 -17.17
N GLU A 250 13.17 -15.27 -16.50
CA GLU A 250 14.47 -15.80 -16.91
C GLU A 250 14.46 -17.34 -16.92
N LEU A 251 14.06 -17.97 -15.81
CA LEU A 251 13.98 -19.43 -15.67
C LEU A 251 13.01 -20.06 -16.68
N THR A 252 11.87 -19.40 -16.91
CA THR A 252 10.86 -19.86 -17.87
C THR A 252 11.35 -19.76 -19.32
N ARG A 253 12.27 -18.83 -19.62
CA ARG A 253 12.92 -18.76 -20.94
C ARG A 253 13.96 -19.85 -21.16
N VAL A 254 14.81 -20.10 -20.16
CA VAL A 254 15.83 -21.16 -20.21
C VAL A 254 15.20 -22.53 -20.46
N THR A 255 14.02 -22.77 -19.90
CA THR A 255 13.28 -24.04 -20.03
C THR A 255 12.52 -24.20 -21.36
N ASN A 256 12.65 -23.25 -22.31
CA ASN A 256 12.10 -23.28 -23.67
C ASN A 256 10.59 -23.63 -23.78
N VAL A 257 9.78 -23.21 -22.81
CA VAL A 257 8.31 -23.40 -22.79
C VAL A 257 7.57 -22.29 -23.57
N TYR A 258 8.29 -21.30 -24.13
CA TYR A 258 7.75 -19.94 -24.29
C TYR A 258 7.86 -19.32 -25.70
N GLY A 259 8.05 -20.12 -26.74
CA GLY A 259 8.21 -19.60 -28.12
C GLY A 259 6.95 -18.97 -28.72
N GLU A 260 5.76 -19.50 -28.46
CA GLU A 260 4.65 -19.31 -29.42
C GLU A 260 3.47 -18.44 -28.92
N LYS A 261 3.31 -18.24 -27.60
CA LYS A 261 2.12 -17.54 -27.03
C LYS A 261 2.36 -16.10 -26.51
N ARG A 262 3.59 -15.56 -26.63
CA ARG A 262 3.96 -14.18 -26.16
C ARG A 262 3.33 -13.04 -26.96
N PHE A 263 3.21 -13.22 -28.28
CA PHE A 263 2.88 -12.13 -29.20
C PHE A 263 1.41 -11.68 -29.08
N ILE A 264 0.52 -12.60 -28.73
CA ILE A 264 -0.93 -12.34 -28.62
C ILE A 264 -1.25 -11.57 -27.32
N ILE A 265 -0.53 -11.83 -26.24
CA ILE A 265 -0.74 -11.18 -24.92
C ILE A 265 -0.30 -9.71 -24.96
N SER A 266 0.85 -9.42 -25.61
CA SER A 266 1.40 -8.06 -25.69
C SER A 266 0.52 -7.10 -26.49
N ARG A 267 -0.21 -7.62 -27.50
CA ARG A 267 -1.01 -6.79 -28.43
C ARG A 267 -2.39 -6.42 -27.88
N MET A 268 -3.00 -7.24 -27.01
CA MET A 268 -4.28 -6.90 -26.36
C MET A 268 -4.12 -6.03 -25.09
N LEU A 269 -2.92 -5.97 -24.51
CA LEU A 269 -2.65 -5.27 -23.23
C LEU A 269 -2.25 -3.81 -23.36
N MET A 270 -1.88 -3.34 -24.55
CA MET A 270 -1.49 -1.94 -24.79
C MET A 270 -2.68 -0.96 -24.85
N GLU A 271 -3.92 -1.47 -24.79
CA GLU A 271 -5.14 -0.65 -24.88
C GLU A 271 -5.59 -0.09 -23.51
N GLU A 272 -5.08 -0.61 -22.38
CA GLU A 272 -5.36 -0.08 -21.03
C GLU A 272 -4.21 0.79 -20.51
N LYS A 273 -3.80 1.78 -21.30
CA LYS A 273 -2.78 2.76 -20.88
C LYS A 273 -3.41 3.82 -19.99
N ASP A 274 -3.63 3.49 -18.72
CA ASP A 274 -4.00 4.48 -17.71
C ASP A 274 -2.80 5.39 -17.41
N LYS A 275 -2.77 6.56 -18.06
CA LYS A 275 -1.87 7.65 -17.73
C LYS A 275 -2.30 8.16 -16.36
N SER A 276 -1.49 7.92 -15.33
CA SER A 276 -1.69 8.57 -14.02
C SER A 276 -1.79 10.09 -14.22
N ASN A 277 -3.01 10.60 -14.09
CA ASN A 277 -3.30 12.00 -14.37
C ASN A 277 -2.51 12.86 -13.36
N PRO A 278 -1.63 13.78 -13.83
CA PRO A 278 -0.86 14.62 -12.92
C PRO A 278 -1.74 15.45 -11.99
N ALA A 279 -2.99 15.76 -12.38
CA ALA A 279 -3.96 16.42 -11.51
C ALA A 279 -4.38 15.53 -10.34
N VAL A 280 -4.68 14.25 -10.57
CA VAL A 280 -5.07 13.29 -9.52
C VAL A 280 -3.92 13.05 -8.54
N GLN A 281 -2.68 12.96 -9.04
CA GLN A 281 -1.51 12.79 -8.17
C GLN A 281 -1.24 14.02 -7.30
N ARG A 282 -1.54 15.23 -7.80
CA ARG A 282 -1.46 16.47 -7.02
C ARG A 282 -2.52 16.51 -5.92
N VAL A 283 -3.75 16.10 -6.22
CA VAL A 283 -4.82 16.00 -5.20
C VAL A 283 -4.43 15.04 -4.09
N LYS A 284 -3.89 13.86 -4.45
CA LYS A 284 -3.39 12.89 -3.45
C LYS A 284 -2.28 13.46 -2.58
N LEU A 285 -1.35 14.22 -3.15
CA LEU A 285 -0.26 14.85 -2.39
C LEU A 285 -0.77 15.93 -1.42
N ILE A 286 -1.69 16.79 -1.86
CA ILE A 286 -2.33 17.79 -0.99
C ILE A 286 -3.12 17.11 0.13
N MET A 287 -3.83 16.02 -0.19
CA MET A 287 -4.55 15.22 0.79
C MET A 287 -3.61 14.58 1.81
N SER A 288 -2.48 14.00 1.40
CA SER A 288 -1.48 13.43 2.32
C SER A 288 -0.90 14.48 3.26
N ILE A 289 -0.56 15.68 2.76
CA ILE A 289 -0.06 16.77 3.60
C ILE A 289 -1.13 17.19 4.61
N GLY A 290 -2.39 17.35 4.16
CA GLY A 290 -3.51 17.68 5.04
C GLY A 290 -3.74 16.62 6.12
N LEU A 291 -3.70 15.34 5.76
CA LEU A 291 -3.85 14.24 6.71
C LEU A 291 -2.67 14.15 7.68
N LEU A 292 -1.44 14.36 7.20
CA LEU A 292 -0.25 14.39 8.05
C LEU A 292 -0.32 15.54 9.07
N LEU A 293 -0.76 16.72 8.65
CA LEU A 293 -0.99 17.86 9.54
C LEU A 293 -2.10 17.56 10.56
N VAL A 294 -3.21 16.96 10.12
CA VAL A 294 -4.27 16.51 11.04
C VAL A 294 -3.71 15.52 12.06
N HIS A 295 -2.86 14.59 11.63
CA HIS A 295 -2.21 13.63 12.52
C HIS A 295 -1.29 14.28 13.54
N ILE A 296 -0.40 15.17 13.10
CA ILE A 296 0.53 15.90 13.95
C ILE A 296 -0.24 16.78 14.94
N LEU A 297 -1.21 17.56 14.46
CA LEU A 297 -2.06 18.41 15.30
C LEU A 297 -2.94 17.57 16.22
N SER A 298 -3.39 16.39 15.80
CA SER A 298 -4.18 15.50 16.63
C SER A 298 -3.35 14.93 17.78
N ARG A 299 -2.13 14.49 17.49
CA ARG A 299 -1.20 13.96 18.48
C ARG A 299 -0.75 15.04 19.47
N TRP A 300 -0.57 16.28 19.01
CA TRP A 300 -0.25 17.42 19.88
C TRP A 300 -1.45 17.86 20.73
N SER A 301 -2.66 17.89 20.14
CA SER A 301 -3.90 18.23 20.86
C SER A 301 -4.34 17.17 21.88
N PHE A 302 -3.92 15.91 21.71
CA PHE A 302 -4.20 14.86 22.70
C PHE A 302 -3.41 15.07 24.01
N LEU A 303 -2.34 15.88 23.97
CA LEU A 303 -1.64 16.34 25.17
C LEU A 303 -2.45 17.41 25.94
N GLU A 304 -3.42 18.06 25.31
CA GLU A 304 -4.20 19.16 25.87
C GLU A 304 -5.72 18.86 25.78
N LYS A 305 -6.24 18.18 26.81
CA LYS A 305 -7.65 17.76 26.94
C LYS A 305 -8.65 18.87 26.60
N THR A 306 -9.33 18.79 25.44
CA THR A 306 -10.63 19.45 25.23
C THR A 306 -11.60 18.59 24.38
N PRO A 307 -12.84 18.35 24.85
CA PRO A 307 -13.76 17.39 24.21
C PRO A 307 -14.54 17.93 22.99
N LYS A 308 -14.42 19.22 22.64
CA LYS A 308 -15.19 19.82 21.53
C LYS A 308 -14.53 19.66 20.14
N LEU A 309 -13.26 19.25 20.08
CA LEU A 309 -12.49 19.16 18.82
C LEU A 309 -12.71 17.84 18.06
N ILE A 310 -13.12 16.77 18.75
CA ILE A 310 -13.32 15.43 18.17
C ILE A 310 -14.51 15.42 17.19
N THR A 311 -15.60 16.11 17.52
CA THR A 311 -16.80 16.21 16.65
C THR A 311 -16.54 17.02 15.38
N ILE A 312 -15.64 18.01 15.44
CA ILE A 312 -15.22 18.81 14.27
C ILE A 312 -14.29 17.99 13.38
N LYS A 313 -13.35 17.23 13.96
CA LYS A 313 -12.45 16.32 13.23
C LYS A 313 -13.21 15.22 12.48
N LEU A 314 -14.22 14.61 13.10
CA LEU A 314 -15.04 13.58 12.43
C LEU A 314 -15.85 14.16 11.27
N ARG A 315 -16.37 15.39 11.39
CA ARG A 315 -17.06 16.09 10.29
C ARG A 315 -16.13 16.45 9.12
N ILE A 316 -14.88 16.79 9.38
CA ILE A 316 -13.89 17.10 8.33
C ILE A 316 -13.47 15.83 7.60
N VAL A 317 -13.19 14.74 8.33
CA VAL A 317 -12.83 13.43 7.75
C VAL A 317 -13.99 12.85 6.92
N VAL A 318 -15.23 12.93 7.43
CA VAL A 318 -16.42 12.49 6.68
C VAL A 318 -16.65 13.35 5.43
N LYS A 319 -16.41 14.67 5.50
CA LYS A 319 -16.47 15.55 4.31
C LYS A 319 -15.35 15.27 3.30
N LEU A 320 -14.15 14.90 3.75
CA LEU A 320 -13.03 14.51 2.88
C LEU A 320 -13.31 13.18 2.17
N LEU A 321 -13.86 12.19 2.91
CA LEU A 321 -14.24 10.88 2.38
C LEU A 321 -15.39 10.96 1.36
N LEU A 322 -16.37 11.85 1.60
CA LEU A 322 -17.44 12.15 0.63
C LEU A 322 -16.90 12.84 -0.63
N PHE A 323 -15.84 13.65 -0.51
CA PHE A 323 -15.22 14.31 -1.65
C PHE A 323 -14.41 13.35 -2.53
N THR A 324 -13.80 12.31 -1.93
CA THR A 324 -13.08 11.24 -2.67
C THR A 324 -14.00 10.26 -3.40
N HIS A 325 -15.29 10.19 -3.07
CA HIS A 325 -16.27 9.34 -3.78
C HIS A 325 -16.97 10.05 -4.94
N LEU A 326 -16.72 11.36 -5.12
CA LEU A 326 -17.37 12.22 -6.12
C LEU A 326 -16.43 12.71 -7.25
N LEU A 327 -15.19 12.20 -7.30
CA LEU A 327 -14.14 12.56 -8.26
C LEU A 327 -13.61 11.30 -8.94
#